data_AF-A0A3D9HS09-F1
#
_entry.id   AF-A0A3D9HS09-F1
#
_cell.length_a   1.000
_cell.length_b   1.000
_cell.length_c   1.000
_cell.angle_alpha   90.00
_cell.angle_beta   90.00
_cell.angle_gamma   90.00
#
_symmetry.space_group_name_H-M   'P 1'
#
loop_
_entity.id
_entity.type
_entity.pdbx_description
1 polymer ?
#
loop_
_entity_poly.entity_id
_entity_poly.type
_entity_poly.pdbx_seq_one_letter_code
_entity_poly.pdbx_strand_id
1 'polypeptide(L)'
;MKLKQTFLLLPLVLAAGCVSSPQQDYGDVGASAFNKVVGNWIGHSHDKLLVAWGVPRDEALLSDGKKLLQYEGQADLPVGKDRYQRMTCEVSVMLGKDGMVSAVRGKGSGCVDQSPMMQHFPKP
;
A
#
# COMPACT_ATOMS: atom_id res chain seq x y z
N MET A 1 28.08 7.47 -70.10
CA MET A 1 26.95 8.13 -69.41
C MET A 1 26.45 7.19 -68.32
N LYS A 2 26.56 7.60 -67.05
CA LYS A 2 26.40 6.73 -65.88
C LYS A 2 24.92 6.59 -65.50
N LEU A 3 24.46 5.33 -65.42
CA LEU A 3 23.10 4.92 -65.12
C LEU A 3 22.79 5.19 -63.64
N LYS A 4 21.72 5.94 -63.37
CA LYS A 4 21.24 6.31 -62.03
C LYS A 4 20.82 5.06 -61.26
N GLN A 5 21.52 4.79 -60.16
CA GLN A 5 21.27 3.67 -59.26
C GLN A 5 20.17 4.06 -58.28
N THR A 6 19.00 3.43 -58.44
CA THR A 6 17.79 3.70 -57.69
C THR A 6 17.96 3.27 -56.23
N PHE A 7 17.89 4.25 -55.33
CA PHE A 7 17.87 4.07 -53.88
C PHE A 7 16.56 3.34 -53.48
N LEU A 8 16.66 2.06 -53.14
CA LEU A 8 15.58 1.30 -52.49
C LEU A 8 15.70 1.50 -50.97
N LEU A 9 14.96 2.49 -50.46
CA LEU A 9 14.73 2.68 -49.03
C LEU A 9 13.71 1.65 -48.55
N LEU A 10 14.20 0.59 -47.91
CA LEU A 10 13.38 -0.39 -47.20
C LEU A 10 12.92 0.25 -45.87
N PRO A 11 11.61 0.37 -45.58
CA PRO A 11 11.15 0.87 -44.30
C PRO A 11 11.37 -0.20 -43.24
N LEU A 12 12.27 0.09 -42.30
CA LEU A 12 12.50 -0.65 -41.07
C LEU A 12 11.21 -0.56 -40.25
N VAL A 13 10.37 -1.60 -40.29
CA VAL A 13 9.17 -1.71 -39.45
C VAL A 13 9.65 -1.89 -38.02
N LEU A 14 9.70 -0.78 -37.28
CA LEU A 14 9.80 -0.75 -35.83
C LEU A 14 8.54 -1.42 -35.25
N ALA A 15 8.61 -2.72 -35.00
CA ALA A 15 7.77 -3.34 -34.00
C ALA A 15 8.25 -2.87 -32.62
N ALA A 16 7.88 -1.65 -32.26
CA ALA A 16 7.84 -1.24 -30.86
C ALA A 16 6.75 -2.08 -30.20
N GLY A 17 7.14 -3.28 -29.76
CA GLY A 17 6.37 -3.99 -28.75
C GLY A 17 6.33 -3.09 -27.53
N CYS A 18 5.22 -2.37 -27.35
CA CYS A 18 4.74 -1.98 -26.04
C CYS A 18 4.41 -3.28 -25.31
N VAL A 19 5.44 -4.06 -24.96
CA VAL A 19 5.32 -5.07 -23.93
C VAL A 19 4.99 -4.25 -22.71
N SER A 20 3.75 -4.44 -22.27
CA SER A 20 3.20 -4.10 -20.97
C SER A 20 4.31 -3.72 -20.00
N SER A 21 4.25 -2.47 -19.54
CA SER A 21 5.05 -1.97 -18.42
C SER A 21 5.25 -3.13 -17.44
N PRO A 22 6.47 -3.40 -16.97
CA PRO A 22 6.59 -4.16 -15.75
C PRO A 22 5.82 -3.33 -14.74
N GLN A 23 4.61 -3.76 -14.41
CA GLN A 23 4.02 -3.46 -13.13
C GLN A 23 5.08 -3.99 -12.18
N GLN A 24 5.95 -3.08 -11.74
CA GLN A 24 6.96 -3.36 -10.77
C GLN A 24 6.16 -3.92 -9.60
N ASP A 25 6.23 -5.24 -9.50
CA ASP A 25 6.08 -5.98 -8.27
C ASP A 25 7.15 -5.39 -7.36
N TYR A 26 6.83 -4.23 -6.79
CA TYR A 26 7.61 -3.55 -5.79
C TYR A 26 7.52 -4.48 -4.61
N GLY A 27 8.56 -5.31 -4.53
CA GLY A 27 8.68 -6.49 -3.70
C GLY A 27 7.73 -6.53 -2.53
N ASP A 28 7.05 -7.68 -2.44
CA ASP A 28 6.81 -8.38 -1.20
C ASP A 28 8.11 -8.42 -0.37
N VAL A 29 8.48 -7.29 0.25
CA VAL A 29 9.46 -7.19 1.31
C VAL A 29 8.75 -7.74 2.55
N GLY A 30 8.45 -9.04 2.50
CA GLY A 30 7.77 -9.83 3.52
C GLY A 30 6.42 -9.25 3.93
N ALA A 31 5.32 -9.94 3.58
CA ALA A 31 4.07 -9.84 4.31
C ALA A 31 4.32 -10.09 5.81
N SER A 32 4.68 -9.03 6.54
CA SER A 32 4.87 -9.04 7.99
C SER A 32 3.61 -9.63 8.60
N ALA A 33 3.74 -10.38 9.68
CA ALA A 33 2.63 -10.81 10.50
C ALA A 33 1.69 -9.64 10.82
N PHE A 34 2.23 -8.42 10.96
CA PHE A 34 1.41 -7.21 11.04
C PHE A 34 0.50 -7.01 9.81
N ASN A 35 1.06 -6.97 8.59
CA ASN A 35 0.28 -6.82 7.36
C ASN A 35 -0.73 -7.96 7.15
N LYS A 36 -0.42 -9.18 7.60
CA LYS A 36 -1.38 -10.29 7.64
C LYS A 36 -2.52 -10.06 8.63
N VAL A 37 -2.21 -9.51 9.81
CA VAL A 37 -3.21 -9.20 10.85
C VAL A 37 -4.16 -8.11 10.37
N VAL A 38 -3.62 -6.98 9.91
CA VAL A 38 -4.46 -5.87 9.43
C VAL A 38 -5.15 -6.20 8.11
N GLY A 39 -4.58 -7.08 7.29
CA GLY A 39 -5.21 -7.59 6.08
C GLY A 39 -6.51 -8.36 6.31
N ASN A 40 -6.75 -8.89 7.52
CA ASN A 40 -8.03 -9.54 7.84
C ASN A 40 -9.23 -8.58 7.82
N TRP A 41 -8.99 -7.27 7.78
CA TRP A 41 -10.06 -6.28 7.63
C TRP A 41 -10.63 -6.20 6.21
N ILE A 42 -9.95 -6.75 5.20
CA ILE A 42 -10.46 -6.78 3.83
C ILE A 42 -11.81 -7.52 3.81
N GLY A 43 -12.82 -6.89 3.21
CA GLY A 43 -14.19 -7.39 3.15
C GLY A 43 -15.06 -7.03 4.36
N HIS A 44 -14.58 -6.26 5.33
CA HIS A 44 -15.41 -5.68 6.39
C HIS A 44 -15.88 -4.26 6.04
N SER A 45 -16.99 -3.82 6.66
CA SER A 45 -17.56 -2.51 6.41
C SER A 45 -16.77 -1.38 7.09
N HIS A 46 -16.89 -0.17 6.53
CA HIS A 46 -16.35 1.04 7.12
C HIS A 46 -16.82 1.25 8.57
N ASP A 47 -18.10 1.07 8.86
CA ASP A 47 -18.64 1.26 10.22
C ASP A 47 -18.00 0.31 11.23
N LYS A 48 -17.80 -0.95 10.85
CA LYS A 48 -17.15 -1.94 11.71
C LYS A 48 -15.69 -1.54 11.99
N LEU A 49 -15.00 -1.03 10.99
CA LEU A 49 -13.63 -0.53 11.12
C LEU A 49 -13.58 0.67 12.09
N LEU A 50 -14.47 1.64 11.94
CA LEU A 50 -14.55 2.82 12.80
C LEU A 50 -14.83 2.45 14.26
N VAL A 51 -15.69 1.46 14.50
CA VAL A 51 -15.97 0.98 15.87
C VAL A 51 -14.74 0.34 16.50
N ALA A 52 -13.95 -0.40 15.73
CA ALA A 52 -12.80 -1.13 16.26
C ALA A 52 -11.54 -0.28 16.39
N TRP A 53 -11.28 0.60 15.42
CA TRP A 53 -10.03 1.36 15.31
C TRP A 53 -10.20 2.84 15.69
N GLY A 54 -11.44 3.31 15.81
CA GLY A 54 -11.76 4.71 16.03
C GLY A 54 -11.81 5.52 14.74
N VAL A 55 -11.82 6.84 14.89
CA VAL A 55 -11.84 7.78 13.76
C VAL A 55 -10.43 7.86 13.13
N PRO A 56 -10.30 7.79 11.79
CA PRO A 56 -9.01 7.95 11.14
C PRO A 56 -8.42 9.35 11.39
N ARG A 57 -7.09 9.43 11.36
CA ARG A 57 -6.37 10.70 11.44
C ARG A 57 -6.68 11.60 10.23
N ASP A 58 -6.78 10.99 9.06
CA ASP A 58 -7.05 11.69 7.81
C ASP A 58 -7.90 10.81 6.87
N GLU A 59 -8.67 11.47 6.01
CA GLU A 59 -9.50 10.83 5.00
C GLU A 59 -9.46 11.58 3.67
N ALA A 60 -9.41 10.85 2.56
CA ALA A 60 -9.42 11.43 1.22
C ALA A 60 -10.39 10.65 0.31
N LEU A 61 -11.29 11.37 -0.37
CA LEU A 61 -12.08 10.83 -1.47
C LEU A 61 -11.25 10.88 -2.76
N LEU A 62 -11.08 9.72 -3.39
CA LEU A 62 -10.35 9.58 -4.64
C LEU A 62 -11.26 9.86 -5.84
N SER A 63 -10.67 10.25 -6.97
CA SER A 63 -11.39 10.56 -8.20
C SER A 63 -12.18 9.39 -8.77
N ASP A 64 -11.78 8.15 -8.45
CA ASP A 64 -12.50 6.94 -8.82
C ASP A 64 -13.66 6.61 -7.88
N GLY A 65 -13.94 7.45 -6.87
CA GLY A 65 -15.02 7.27 -5.89
C GLY A 65 -14.68 6.38 -4.69
N LYS A 66 -13.45 5.86 -4.60
CA LYS A 66 -12.96 5.17 -3.40
C LYS A 66 -12.59 6.17 -2.30
N LYS A 67 -12.47 5.69 -1.07
CA LYS A 67 -11.95 6.50 0.05
C LYS A 67 -10.66 5.90 0.58
N LEU A 68 -9.66 6.74 0.79
CA LEU A 68 -8.44 6.40 1.51
C LEU A 68 -8.58 6.93 2.94
N LEU A 69 -8.42 6.05 3.93
CA LEU A 69 -8.36 6.39 5.35
C LEU A 69 -6.93 6.18 5.84
N GLN A 70 -6.45 7.09 6.69
CA GLN A 70 -5.14 6.99 7.32
C GLN A 70 -5.28 6.89 8.83
N TYR A 71 -4.66 5.87 9.42
CA TYR A 71 -4.53 5.69 10.85
C TYR A 71 -3.07 5.75 11.24
N GLU A 72 -2.79 6.16 12.48
CA GLU A 72 -1.45 6.19 13.04
C GLU A 72 -1.46 5.61 14.45
N GLY A 73 -0.56 4.65 14.69
CA GLY A 73 -0.26 4.11 16.00
C GLY A 73 1.16 4.48 16.41
N GLN A 74 1.34 4.81 17.69
CA GLN A 74 2.66 5.07 18.27
C GLN A 74 2.83 4.25 19.55
N ALA A 75 4.02 3.68 19.75
CA ALA A 75 4.45 3.07 21.00
C ALA A 75 5.87 3.46 21.33
N ASP A 76 6.12 3.70 22.62
CA ASP A 76 7.46 3.89 23.15
C ASP A 76 7.93 2.55 23.74
N LEU A 77 8.95 1.94 23.11
CA LEU A 77 9.54 0.67 23.55
C LEU A 77 10.77 0.91 24.42
N PRO A 78 10.89 0.27 25.59
CA PRO A 78 12.09 0.38 26.41
C PRO A 78 13.29 -0.29 25.70
N VAL A 79 14.39 0.45 25.53
CA VAL A 79 15.68 -0.03 24.97
C VAL A 79 16.83 0.05 25.98
N GLY A 80 16.49 0.32 27.24
CA GLY A 80 17.39 0.41 28.39
C GLY A 80 16.65 0.88 29.63
N LYS A 81 17.36 0.99 30.76
CA LYS A 81 16.77 1.34 32.06
C LYS A 81 15.99 2.67 32.04
N ASP A 82 16.50 3.65 31.28
CA ASP A 82 15.92 5.00 31.18
C ASP A 82 15.84 5.49 29.72
N ARG A 83 15.80 4.57 28.74
CA ARG A 83 15.75 4.91 27.32
C ARG A 83 14.57 4.23 26.65
N TYR A 84 13.83 5.01 25.88
CA TYR A 84 12.72 4.55 25.07
C TYR A 84 12.99 4.87 23.61
N GLN A 85 12.64 3.93 22.74
CA GLN A 85 12.61 4.12 21.30
C GLN A 85 11.15 4.26 20.87
N ARG A 86 10.83 5.40 20.25
CA ARG A 86 9.52 5.61 19.65
C ARG A 86 9.40 4.84 18.35
N MET A 87 8.35 4.04 18.26
CA MET A 87 7.97 3.28 17.09
C MET A 87 6.67 3.86 16.55
N THR A 88 6.60 4.06 15.23
CA THR A 88 5.41 4.57 14.56
C THR A 88 4.92 3.56 13.53
N CYS A 89 3.61 3.42 13.42
CA CYS A 89 2.97 2.59 12.42
C CYS A 89 1.82 3.36 11.79
N GLU A 90 1.95 3.69 10.51
CA GLU A 90 0.90 4.28 9.70
C GLU A 90 0.17 3.17 8.96
N VAL A 91 -1.15 3.15 9.09
CA VAL A 91 -1.99 2.16 8.40
C VAL A 91 -2.90 2.90 7.43
N SER A 92 -2.74 2.59 6.15
CA SER A 92 -3.60 3.05 5.07
C SER A 92 -4.68 2.02 4.79
N VAL A 93 -5.94 2.45 4.78
CA VAL A 93 -7.09 1.60 4.46
C VAL A 93 -7.83 2.18 3.25
N MET A 94 -8.04 1.36 2.22
CA MET A 94 -8.82 1.74 1.05
C MET A 94 -10.23 1.17 1.15
N LEU A 95 -11.25 2.03 1.15
CA LEU A 95 -12.64 1.64 1.00
C LEU A 95 -13.03 1.62 -0.48
N GLY A 96 -13.71 0.56 -0.88
CA GLY A 96 -14.44 0.49 -2.14
C GLY A 96 -15.63 1.46 -2.16
N LYS A 97 -16.23 1.62 -3.34
CA LYS A 97 -17.44 2.44 -3.55
C LYS A 97 -18.64 1.93 -2.75
N ASP A 98 -18.62 0.65 -2.42
CA ASP A 98 -19.58 -0.07 -1.59
C ASP A 98 -19.38 0.18 -0.09
N GLY A 99 -18.37 0.95 0.31
CA GLY A 99 -18.04 1.21 1.71
C GLY A 99 -17.33 0.04 2.40
N MET A 100 -16.88 -0.96 1.62
CA MET A 100 -16.17 -2.13 2.14
C MET A 100 -14.66 -1.92 2.06
N VAL A 101 -13.92 -2.45 3.02
CA VAL A 101 -12.45 -2.42 2.99
C VAL A 101 -11.96 -3.29 1.83
N SER A 102 -11.28 -2.66 0.87
CA SER A 102 -10.75 -3.27 -0.35
C SER A 102 -9.24 -3.52 -0.30
N ALA A 103 -8.50 -2.75 0.51
CA ALA A 103 -7.07 -2.92 0.71
C ALA A 103 -6.64 -2.31 2.04
N VAL A 104 -5.60 -2.88 2.65
CA VAL A 104 -5.00 -2.39 3.90
C VAL A 104 -3.48 -2.51 3.79
N ARG A 105 -2.75 -1.50 4.23
CA ARG A 105 -1.27 -1.52 4.24
C ARG A 105 -0.70 -0.78 5.44
N GLY A 106 0.17 -1.44 6.19
CA GLY A 106 1.00 -0.83 7.21
C GLY A 106 2.34 -0.34 6.66
N LYS A 107 2.82 0.79 7.16
CA LYS A 107 4.17 1.32 6.92
C LYS A 107 4.73 1.97 8.18
N GLY A 108 6.02 1.78 8.44
CA GLY A 108 6.72 2.38 9.57
C GLY A 108 7.44 1.35 10.42
N SER A 109 8.33 1.82 11.30
CA SER A 109 9.16 0.95 12.15
C SER A 109 8.33 0.11 13.12
N GLY A 110 7.14 0.59 13.51
CA GLY A 110 6.22 -0.09 14.40
C GLY A 110 5.33 -1.14 13.72
N CYS A 111 5.26 -1.21 12.39
CA CYS A 111 4.42 -2.16 11.65
C CYS A 111 5.14 -3.52 11.42
N VAL A 112 5.80 -4.02 12.46
CA VAL A 112 6.59 -5.26 12.44
C VAL A 112 5.91 -6.37 13.25
N ASP A 113 6.38 -7.60 13.04
CA ASP A 113 5.84 -8.79 13.70
C ASP A 113 5.95 -8.67 15.22
N GLN A 114 4.89 -9.12 15.93
CA GLN A 114 4.82 -9.07 17.40
C GLN A 114 4.97 -7.67 18.01
N SER A 115 4.85 -6.61 17.20
CA SER A 115 4.87 -5.24 17.68
C SER A 115 3.74 -4.99 18.68
N PRO A 116 3.97 -4.19 19.74
CA PRO A 116 2.88 -3.71 20.59
C PRO A 116 1.79 -2.97 19.80
N MET A 117 2.09 -2.51 18.58
CA MET A 117 1.14 -1.89 17.66
C MET A 117 -0.02 -2.80 17.24
N MET A 118 0.08 -4.12 17.40
CA MET A 118 -1.06 -5.01 17.14
C MET A 118 -2.24 -4.75 18.09
N GLN A 119 -2.02 -4.13 19.26
CA GLN A 119 -3.10 -3.76 20.18
C GLN A 119 -3.89 -2.54 19.69
N HIS A 120 -3.24 -1.64 18.95
CA HIS A 120 -3.87 -0.44 18.40
C HIS A 120 -4.70 -0.74 17.14
N PHE A 121 -4.40 -1.86 16.48
CA PHE A 121 -5.08 -2.32 15.26
C PHE A 121 -5.63 -3.73 15.45
N PRO A 122 -6.69 -3.90 16.28
CA PRO A 122 -7.26 -5.20 16.58
C PRO A 122 -7.83 -5.86 15.32
N LYS A 123 -7.90 -7.20 15.34
CA LYS A 123 -8.60 -7.99 14.31
C LYS A 123 -10.12 -7.72 14.34
N PRO A 124 -10.82 -7.89 13.21
CA PRO A 124 -12.27 -7.72 13.13
C PRO A 124 -13.06 -8.77 13.94
#